data_AF-A0A1U8CB40-F1
#
_entry.id   AF-A0A1U8CB40-F1
#
_cell.length_a   1.000
_cell.length_b   1.000
_cell.length_c   1.000
_cell.angle_alpha   90.00
_cell.angle_beta   90.00
_cell.angle_gamma   90.00
#
_symmetry.space_group_name_H-M   'P 1'
#
loop_
_entity.id
_entity.type
_entity.pdbx_description
1 polymer ?
#
loop_
_entity_poly.entity_id
_entity_poly.type
_entity_poly.pdbx_seq_one_letter_code
_entity_poly.pdbx_strand_id
1 'polypeptide(L)'
;MAALSPSASPPLFLSDVPRGANTFGVSGSSEVKIYMVYDPARVAEPTGRAHWPLDANVDVVVVADTVSKDMNDLKVKVSYFGSQEAGALGHSIASALLWAFVSEVTPPDLQDMSPMVLSCSGPDELFESHKLVLKVSLPDSRRLRVFCARGGTSLSDYKQVLGPYHQEYEVERHPGEGNIRFYVEGLVFPDTNFPGLISLSVSLVVTEALSEVSLFTDSVTFRVAPWIMTPNTQPPLELYVCSVTDAHGRNDKFLEDMAHLAQKANCKLVVCPQVENNNDRWIQDEMEFGYIEAPHKSFPVVFDSPRNRGLRDFALKKILGPDFGYVTREIQYAGASGLDSFGNLDVSPPVRVGNKEYPLGRILIGGNFPKSSGRRMARVVRDFLQAQQVQAPVELYSDWLSVGHVDEFLSFVPTSDQKGFRLLLASPSACLQLFQEKMEEGYGEAVQFDGLKHKAKRSINSILADEHLRRDSTHVQKCIDWNREVLKRELGLSESDIVDIPQLFYLKGAYAEAFFPDMVNMVVLGKYLGIPKPFGPIINGRCCLEEKVRSLLEPLGLYCIFIDDFLSYHQLLGEIHCGTNVRRKPFSFRWWNSVP
;
A
#
# COMPACT_ATOMS: atom_id res chain seq x y z
N MET A 1 3.23 -11.64 -29.52
CA MET A 1 2.48 -11.70 -30.79
C MET A 1 1.26 -10.83 -30.65
N ALA A 2 1.16 -9.75 -31.43
CA ALA A 2 -0.08 -8.99 -31.61
C ALA A 2 -0.47 -9.14 -33.09
N ALA A 3 -1.76 -9.35 -33.37
CA ALA A 3 -2.24 -9.42 -34.75
C ALA A 3 -2.36 -8.00 -35.31
N LEU A 4 -1.59 -7.68 -36.34
CA LEU A 4 -1.81 -6.47 -37.14
C LEU A 4 -3.15 -6.61 -37.87
N SER A 5 -4.06 -5.65 -37.67
CA SER A 5 -5.21 -5.50 -38.55
C SER A 5 -4.74 -5.07 -39.94
N PRO A 6 -5.26 -5.64 -41.04
CA PRO A 6 -4.84 -5.23 -42.38
C PRO A 6 -5.17 -3.76 -42.61
N SER A 7 -4.18 -2.97 -43.02
CA SER A 7 -4.38 -1.61 -43.49
C SER A 7 -5.08 -1.63 -44.85
N ALA A 8 -5.87 -0.59 -45.16
CA ALA A 8 -6.58 -0.47 -46.43
C ALA A 8 -5.68 0.02 -47.59
N SER A 9 -4.42 -0.43 -47.61
CA SER A 9 -3.39 -0.04 -48.56
C SER A 9 -2.82 -1.29 -49.24
N PRO A 10 -2.65 -1.32 -50.58
CA PRO A 10 -2.02 -2.47 -51.22
C PRO A 10 -0.57 -2.62 -50.77
N PRO A 11 -0.04 -3.86 -50.65
CA PRO A 11 1.36 -4.12 -50.34
C PRO A 11 2.34 -3.32 -51.21
N LEU A 12 3.46 -2.89 -50.62
CA LEU A 12 4.51 -2.07 -51.25
C LEU A 12 5.19 -2.69 -52.50
N PHE A 13 4.85 -3.92 -52.84
CA PHE A 13 5.32 -4.67 -54.02
C PHE A 13 4.29 -4.71 -55.16
N LEU A 14 3.08 -4.18 -54.94
CA LEU A 14 2.01 -4.10 -55.96
C LEU A 14 1.83 -2.68 -56.52
N SER A 15 2.57 -1.70 -56.01
CA SER A 15 2.55 -0.31 -56.47
C SER A 15 3.36 -0.04 -57.75
N ASP A 16 4.39 -0.85 -58.03
CA ASP A 16 5.33 -0.64 -59.15
C ASP A 16 5.58 -1.94 -59.95
N VAL A 17 4.48 -2.54 -60.42
CA VAL A 17 4.49 -3.82 -61.17
C VAL A 17 4.84 -3.59 -62.65
N PRO A 18 5.87 -4.24 -63.20
CA PRO A 18 6.21 -4.14 -64.63
C PRO A 18 5.07 -4.60 -65.54
N ARG A 19 4.78 -3.82 -66.60
CA ARG A 19 3.75 -4.16 -67.59
C ARG A 19 4.03 -5.54 -68.22
N GLY A 20 3.07 -6.45 -68.10
CA GLY A 20 3.16 -7.82 -68.63
C GLY A 20 3.60 -8.88 -67.62
N ALA A 21 3.92 -8.49 -66.38
CA ALA A 21 4.06 -9.44 -65.28
C ALA A 21 2.69 -10.03 -64.88
N ASN A 22 2.68 -11.31 -64.50
CA ASN A 22 1.51 -12.01 -63.95
C ASN A 22 1.82 -12.76 -62.63
N THR A 23 3.09 -12.99 -62.33
CA THR A 23 3.55 -13.71 -61.13
C THR A 23 4.80 -13.06 -60.54
N PHE A 24 5.10 -13.39 -59.28
CA PHE A 24 6.27 -12.88 -58.57
C PHE A 24 6.94 -13.93 -57.67
N GLY A 25 8.25 -13.78 -57.48
CA GLY A 25 9.04 -14.49 -56.47
C GLY A 25 9.69 -13.49 -55.51
N VAL A 26 10.00 -13.94 -54.29
CA VAL A 26 10.67 -13.14 -53.27
C VAL A 26 11.83 -13.95 -52.69
N SER A 27 13.01 -13.35 -52.53
CA SER A 27 14.16 -13.94 -51.84
C SER A 27 14.81 -12.94 -50.88
N GLY A 28 15.51 -13.42 -49.86
CA GLY A 28 16.15 -12.60 -48.82
C GLY A 28 17.67 -12.82 -48.73
N SER A 29 18.36 -11.94 -47.99
CA SER A 29 19.67 -12.23 -47.41
C SER A 29 19.56 -13.29 -46.31
N SER A 30 20.68 -13.87 -45.89
CA SER A 30 20.75 -15.03 -44.97
C SER A 30 20.03 -14.84 -43.63
N GLU A 31 19.94 -13.60 -43.18
CA GLU A 31 19.40 -13.17 -41.88
C GLU A 31 17.94 -12.69 -41.97
N VAL A 32 17.34 -12.72 -43.16
CA VAL A 32 15.97 -12.25 -43.43
C VAL A 32 15.05 -13.41 -43.77
N LYS A 33 14.03 -13.61 -42.95
CA LYS A 33 12.94 -14.55 -43.19
C LYS A 33 11.80 -13.87 -43.94
N ILE A 34 11.20 -14.61 -44.87
CA ILE A 34 10.06 -14.16 -45.67
C ILE A 34 8.94 -15.17 -45.45
N TYR A 35 7.75 -14.65 -45.15
CA TYR A 35 6.51 -15.41 -45.01
C TYR A 35 5.48 -14.89 -46.01
N MET A 36 4.73 -15.79 -46.62
CA MET A 36 3.65 -15.48 -47.53
C MET A 36 2.33 -15.63 -46.78
N VAL A 37 1.48 -14.60 -46.79
CA VAL A 37 0.17 -14.61 -46.14
C VAL A 37 -0.89 -14.52 -47.23
N TYR A 38 -1.76 -15.53 -47.32
CA TYR A 38 -2.72 -15.71 -48.40
C TYR A 38 -3.94 -16.50 -47.91
N ASP A 39 -5.04 -16.45 -48.66
CA ASP A 39 -6.23 -17.28 -48.41
C ASP A 39 -6.10 -18.63 -49.15
N PRO A 40 -5.91 -19.78 -48.47
CA PRO A 40 -5.74 -21.08 -49.12
C PRO A 40 -7.00 -21.57 -49.86
N ALA A 41 -8.17 -20.96 -49.61
CA ALA A 41 -9.38 -21.24 -50.38
C ALA A 41 -9.44 -20.47 -51.72
N ARG A 42 -8.50 -19.54 -51.96
CA ARG A 42 -8.38 -18.75 -53.20
C ARG A 42 -7.07 -19.03 -53.95
N VAL A 43 -5.99 -19.32 -53.22
CA VAL A 43 -4.64 -19.44 -53.77
C VAL A 43 -4.00 -20.74 -53.31
N ALA A 44 -3.53 -21.54 -54.26
CA ALA A 44 -2.71 -22.72 -53.96
C ALA A 44 -1.24 -22.32 -53.81
N GLU A 45 -0.54 -22.93 -52.85
CA GLU A 45 0.89 -22.67 -52.60
C GLU A 45 1.76 -23.12 -53.81
N PRO A 46 2.60 -22.24 -54.39
CA PRO A 46 3.44 -22.57 -55.53
C PRO A 46 4.52 -23.63 -55.19
N THR A 47 4.47 -24.79 -55.84
CA THR A 47 5.45 -25.86 -55.61
C THR A 47 6.65 -25.80 -56.58
N GLY A 48 7.85 -26.10 -56.07
CA GLY A 48 9.05 -26.31 -56.89
C GLY A 48 9.69 -25.02 -57.39
N ARG A 49 9.47 -24.68 -58.68
CA ARG A 49 9.95 -23.42 -59.31
C ARG A 49 8.83 -22.44 -59.64
N ALA A 50 7.59 -22.74 -59.23
CA ALA A 50 6.46 -21.86 -59.48
C ALA A 50 6.58 -20.54 -58.69
N HIS A 51 5.85 -19.52 -59.14
CA HIS A 51 5.85 -18.16 -58.59
C HIS A 51 4.44 -17.78 -58.13
N TRP A 52 4.33 -16.86 -57.18
CA TRP A 52 3.05 -16.44 -56.61
C TRP A 52 2.27 -15.57 -57.60
N PRO A 53 0.94 -15.74 -57.74
CA PRO A 53 0.11 -14.89 -58.60
C PRO A 53 -0.02 -13.47 -58.03
N LEU A 54 0.03 -12.46 -58.91
CA LEU A 54 -0.03 -11.04 -58.53
C LEU A 54 -1.45 -10.52 -58.22
N ASP A 55 -2.48 -11.22 -58.68
CA ASP A 55 -3.89 -10.80 -58.66
C ASP A 55 -4.72 -11.39 -57.50
N ALA A 56 -4.07 -12.07 -56.56
CA ALA A 56 -4.72 -13.09 -55.73
C ALA A 56 -4.78 -12.79 -54.21
N ASN A 57 -4.56 -11.54 -53.79
CA ASN A 57 -4.44 -11.14 -52.36
C ASN A 57 -3.40 -11.96 -51.59
N VAL A 58 -2.14 -11.88 -52.05
CA VAL A 58 -0.98 -12.52 -51.41
C VAL A 58 -0.08 -11.43 -50.82
N ASP A 59 -0.04 -11.35 -49.50
CA ASP A 59 0.83 -10.43 -48.76
C ASP A 59 2.20 -11.07 -48.49
N VAL A 60 3.24 -10.24 -48.41
CA VAL A 60 4.61 -10.66 -48.07
C VAL A 60 5.01 -10.04 -46.74
N VAL A 61 5.26 -10.87 -45.74
CA VAL A 61 5.74 -10.44 -44.41
C VAL A 61 7.24 -10.73 -44.33
N VAL A 62 8.01 -9.67 -44.07
CA VAL A 62 9.47 -9.71 -43.93
C VAL A 62 9.83 -9.65 -42.45
N VAL A 63 10.73 -10.52 -41.99
CA VAL A 63 11.23 -10.54 -40.61
C VAL A 63 12.75 -10.59 -40.62
N ALA A 64 13.37 -9.59 -39.99
CA ALA A 64 14.80 -9.60 -39.67
C ALA A 64 15.00 -10.25 -38.29
N ASP A 65 15.80 -11.31 -38.23
CA ASP A 65 16.08 -12.03 -36.97
C ASP A 65 17.25 -11.41 -36.17
N THR A 66 17.99 -10.46 -36.76
CA THR A 66 19.27 -9.95 -36.24
C THR A 66 19.44 -8.44 -36.42
N VAL A 67 20.29 -7.83 -35.59
CA VAL A 67 20.65 -6.40 -35.73
C VAL A 67 21.46 -6.16 -37.00
N SER A 68 20.90 -5.32 -37.88
CA SER A 68 21.55 -4.67 -39.03
C SER A 68 22.77 -3.87 -38.55
N LYS A 69 23.90 -4.04 -39.24
CA LYS A 69 25.18 -3.42 -38.91
C LYS A 69 25.41 -2.13 -39.69
N ASP A 70 25.02 -2.14 -40.96
CA ASP A 70 25.20 -1.06 -41.92
C ASP A 70 23.86 -0.75 -42.60
N MET A 71 23.61 0.50 -42.97
CA MET A 71 22.36 0.89 -43.63
C MET A 71 22.08 0.09 -44.91
N ASN A 72 20.93 -0.60 -44.93
CA ASN A 72 20.49 -1.48 -46.02
C ASN A 72 21.40 -2.71 -46.24
N ASP A 73 22.04 -3.26 -45.20
CA ASP A 73 22.77 -4.54 -45.27
C ASP A 73 21.83 -5.74 -45.50
N LEU A 74 20.75 -5.80 -44.74
CA LEU A 74 19.65 -6.76 -44.86
C LEU A 74 18.79 -6.43 -46.09
N LYS A 75 18.53 -7.44 -46.94
CA LYS A 75 17.89 -7.24 -48.25
C LYS A 75 16.83 -8.27 -48.53
N VAL A 76 15.68 -7.80 -49.02
CA VAL A 76 14.66 -8.59 -49.71
C VAL A 76 14.72 -8.25 -51.19
N LYS A 77 14.44 -9.21 -52.06
CA LYS A 77 14.43 -9.03 -53.51
C LYS A 77 13.14 -9.62 -54.08
N VAL A 78 12.17 -8.76 -54.35
CA VAL A 78 11.02 -9.12 -55.20
C VAL A 78 11.50 -9.29 -56.65
N SER A 79 10.89 -10.20 -57.40
CA SER A 79 11.18 -10.46 -58.82
C SER A 79 9.89 -10.77 -59.55
N TYR A 80 9.51 -9.95 -60.53
CA TYR A 80 8.28 -10.12 -61.32
C TYR A 80 8.53 -10.90 -62.61
N PHE A 81 7.58 -11.73 -63.03
CA PHE A 81 7.70 -12.59 -64.20
C PHE A 81 6.45 -12.51 -65.08
N GLY A 82 6.67 -12.57 -66.40
CA GLY A 82 5.63 -12.61 -67.42
C GLY A 82 5.52 -14.00 -68.07
N SER A 83 4.60 -14.15 -69.02
CA SER A 83 4.20 -15.47 -69.54
C SER A 83 5.16 -16.17 -70.52
N GLN A 84 6.28 -15.56 -70.93
CA GLN A 84 7.15 -16.12 -71.99
C GLN A 84 8.69 -15.98 -71.84
N GLU A 85 9.25 -15.39 -70.78
CA GLU A 85 10.71 -15.29 -70.63
C GLU A 85 11.24 -15.76 -69.26
N ALA A 86 12.46 -16.30 -69.26
CA ALA A 86 13.12 -16.88 -68.08
C ALA A 86 13.89 -15.85 -67.22
N GLY A 87 13.63 -14.55 -67.40
CA GLY A 87 14.25 -13.44 -66.68
C GLY A 87 13.24 -12.65 -65.86
N ALA A 88 13.70 -12.02 -64.77
CA ALA A 88 12.87 -11.16 -63.93
C ALA A 88 12.78 -9.73 -64.48
N LEU A 89 11.60 -9.11 -64.36
CA LEU A 89 11.25 -7.83 -64.97
C LEU A 89 11.50 -6.59 -64.08
N GLY A 90 11.86 -6.75 -62.80
CA GLY A 90 12.10 -5.65 -61.84
C GLY A 90 12.30 -6.12 -60.39
N HIS A 91 12.86 -5.26 -59.52
CA HIS A 91 13.31 -5.60 -58.14
C HIS A 91 13.15 -4.45 -57.10
N SER A 92 12.89 -4.78 -55.82
CA SER A 92 12.76 -3.84 -54.67
C SER A 92 13.18 -4.48 -53.31
N ILE A 93 13.54 -3.67 -52.27
CA ILE A 93 14.29 -4.01 -51.02
C ILE A 93 13.85 -3.15 -49.76
N ALA A 94 13.85 -3.67 -48.50
CA ALA A 94 13.70 -2.91 -47.20
C ALA A 94 14.07 -3.72 -45.89
N SER A 95 14.33 -3.10 -44.69
CA SER A 95 14.58 -3.73 -43.32
C SER A 95 14.66 -2.74 -42.07
N ALA A 96 14.44 -3.15 -40.77
CA ALA A 96 14.50 -2.32 -39.48
C ALA A 96 14.50 -3.10 -38.08
N LEU A 97 14.64 -2.46 -36.84
CA LEU A 97 14.97 -3.04 -35.45
C LEU A 97 14.55 -2.27 -34.10
N LEU A 98 15.03 -2.63 -32.83
CA LEU A 98 15.26 -1.86 -31.48
C LEU A 98 14.87 -2.48 -30.01
N TRP A 99 15.26 -1.88 -28.80
CA TRP A 99 14.84 -2.10 -27.30
C TRP A 99 15.92 -2.18 -26.03
N ALA A 100 15.97 -1.38 -24.87
CA ALA A 100 17.04 -1.35 -23.71
C ALA A 100 17.07 -0.57 -22.27
N PHE A 101 17.36 0.76 -21.96
CA PHE A 101 17.26 1.57 -20.63
C PHE A 101 17.35 3.26 -20.82
N VAL A 102 17.27 4.58 -20.26
CA VAL A 102 16.90 5.91 -19.37
C VAL A 102 17.12 6.59 -17.84
N SER A 103 16.74 7.80 -17.37
CA SER A 103 17.17 8.28 -15.96
C SER A 103 16.21 9.16 -15.12
N GLU A 104 16.49 9.97 -14.05
CA GLU A 104 17.60 10.86 -13.55
C GLU A 104 17.25 11.47 -12.13
N VAL A 105 18.18 12.06 -11.32
CA VAL A 105 18.74 11.33 -10.14
C VAL A 105 19.56 12.14 -9.07
N THR A 106 19.57 11.66 -7.80
CA THR A 106 20.76 11.68 -6.90
C THR A 106 21.17 10.25 -6.47
N PRO A 107 22.41 9.96 -5.97
CA PRO A 107 22.87 8.58 -5.81
C PRO A 107 22.11 7.73 -4.77
N PRO A 108 21.55 8.31 -3.69
CA PRO A 108 20.53 7.66 -2.87
C PRO A 108 19.17 7.55 -3.58
N ASP A 109 18.62 8.66 -4.10
CA ASP A 109 17.26 8.69 -4.69
C ASP A 109 17.11 7.73 -5.89
N LEU A 110 18.21 7.48 -6.60
CA LEU A 110 18.41 6.42 -7.60
C LEU A 110 17.79 5.08 -7.19
N GLN A 111 17.90 4.76 -5.91
CA GLN A 111 17.62 3.45 -5.34
C GLN A 111 16.12 3.31 -4.99
N ASP A 112 15.39 4.42 -4.94
CA ASP A 112 13.93 4.48 -4.84
C ASP A 112 13.24 4.44 -6.22
N MET A 113 14.00 4.73 -7.29
CA MET A 113 13.49 4.78 -8.66
C MET A 113 13.54 3.42 -9.36
N SER A 114 12.44 3.07 -10.04
CA SER A 114 12.30 1.81 -10.76
C SER A 114 13.00 1.82 -12.12
N PRO A 115 13.92 0.88 -12.43
CA PRO A 115 14.48 0.75 -13.78
C PRO A 115 13.45 0.24 -14.82
N MET A 116 13.69 0.60 -16.08
CA MET A 116 12.89 0.40 -17.31
C MET A 116 13.82 0.23 -18.54
N VAL A 117 13.34 0.10 -19.80
CA VAL A 117 14.15 -0.49 -20.91
C VAL A 117 13.95 0.13 -22.34
N LEU A 118 14.79 1.09 -22.81
CA LEU A 118 14.96 1.67 -24.18
C LEU A 118 16.36 1.56 -24.92
N SER A 119 16.45 1.07 -26.16
CA SER A 119 17.71 0.91 -26.97
C SER A 119 17.63 1.77 -28.19
N CYS A 120 18.76 1.80 -28.88
CA CYS A 120 18.83 2.15 -30.27
C CYS A 120 19.97 1.41 -30.99
N SER A 121 19.91 0.07 -30.91
CA SER A 121 20.78 -0.85 -31.65
C SER A 121 20.36 -0.95 -33.12
N GLY A 122 21.22 -0.45 -33.99
CA GLY A 122 21.05 -0.33 -35.44
C GLY A 122 22.06 0.69 -36.00
N PRO A 123 22.13 0.90 -37.33
CA PRO A 123 23.03 1.88 -37.94
C PRO A 123 22.75 3.30 -37.45
N ASP A 124 23.79 4.13 -37.30
CA ASP A 124 23.66 5.46 -36.72
C ASP A 124 22.88 6.42 -37.65
N GLU A 125 23.02 6.26 -38.97
CA GLU A 125 22.36 7.06 -40.00
C GLU A 125 20.84 6.85 -40.05
N LEU A 126 20.34 5.73 -39.51
CA LEU A 126 18.90 5.53 -39.31
C LEU A 126 18.33 6.61 -38.39
N PHE A 127 19.05 6.95 -37.31
CA PHE A 127 18.58 7.87 -36.28
C PHE A 127 18.77 9.36 -36.65
N GLU A 128 19.52 9.65 -37.70
CA GLU A 128 19.54 10.99 -38.31
C GLU A 128 18.17 11.34 -38.89
N SER A 129 17.50 10.37 -39.53
CA SER A 129 16.24 10.54 -40.25
C SER A 129 14.99 10.04 -39.50
N HIS A 130 15.13 9.02 -38.66
CA HIS A 130 14.05 8.43 -37.86
C HIS A 130 14.25 8.77 -36.39
N LYS A 131 13.29 9.44 -35.75
CA LYS A 131 13.41 9.88 -34.36
C LYS A 131 12.80 8.90 -33.38
N LEU A 132 13.37 8.90 -32.18
CA LEU A 132 12.99 8.04 -31.07
C LEU A 132 12.29 8.92 -30.05
N VAL A 133 10.98 8.80 -29.90
CA VAL A 133 10.20 9.69 -29.04
C VAL A 133 9.52 8.90 -27.94
N LEU A 134 10.01 9.06 -26.72
CA LEU A 134 9.41 8.50 -25.50
C LEU A 134 8.21 9.36 -25.12
N LYS A 135 7.03 8.79 -24.84
CA LYS A 135 5.79 9.52 -24.53
C LYS A 135 5.06 8.97 -23.30
N VAL A 136 4.26 9.82 -22.66
CA VAL A 136 3.35 9.51 -21.54
C VAL A 136 2.01 10.22 -21.72
N SER A 137 0.91 9.63 -21.24
CA SER A 137 -0.41 10.27 -21.30
C SER A 137 -0.46 11.53 -20.41
N LEU A 138 -1.20 12.58 -20.81
CA LEU A 138 -1.40 13.77 -19.96
C LEU A 138 -1.94 13.44 -18.54
N PRO A 139 -2.89 12.50 -18.36
CA PRO A 139 -3.28 12.03 -17.03
C PRO A 139 -2.13 11.44 -16.21
N ASP A 140 -1.24 10.66 -16.83
CA ASP A 140 -0.17 9.93 -16.15
C ASP A 140 1.13 10.73 -16.01
N SER A 141 1.36 11.74 -16.86
CA SER A 141 2.48 12.66 -16.75
C SER A 141 2.45 13.38 -15.39
N ARG A 142 1.26 13.59 -14.82
CA ARG A 142 1.07 14.15 -13.47
C ARG A 142 1.34 13.16 -12.33
N ARG A 143 1.63 11.89 -12.64
CA ARG A 143 1.73 10.77 -11.68
C ARG A 143 3.12 10.16 -11.58
N LEU A 144 4.04 10.54 -12.45
CA LEU A 144 5.44 10.09 -12.44
C LEU A 144 6.40 11.24 -12.77
N ARG A 145 7.70 10.98 -12.61
CA ARG A 145 8.72 11.63 -13.44
C ARG A 145 9.58 10.56 -14.11
N VAL A 146 9.96 10.85 -15.35
CA VAL A 146 10.97 10.14 -16.13
C VAL A 146 11.96 11.19 -16.62
N PHE A 147 13.18 10.77 -16.87
CA PHE A 147 14.27 11.68 -17.12
C PHE A 147 15.28 10.93 -18.07
N CYS A 148 16.34 11.52 -18.63
CA CYS A 148 17.36 10.80 -19.43
C CYS A 148 18.77 11.44 -19.39
N ALA A 149 19.74 10.74 -18.76
CA ALA A 149 21.10 11.21 -18.45
C ALA A 149 22.00 11.34 -19.68
N ARG A 150 22.68 12.49 -19.77
CA ARG A 150 23.49 12.87 -20.93
C ARG A 150 24.75 13.60 -20.51
N GLY A 151 25.91 13.11 -20.96
CA GLY A 151 27.23 13.67 -20.68
C GLY A 151 28.09 12.84 -19.71
N GLY A 152 27.50 11.97 -18.89
CA GLY A 152 28.25 11.17 -17.92
C GLY A 152 27.38 10.46 -16.88
N THR A 153 27.87 10.42 -15.64
CA THR A 153 27.18 9.84 -14.47
C THR A 153 27.21 10.78 -13.24
N SER A 154 27.50 12.06 -13.44
CA SER A 154 27.51 13.11 -12.42
C SER A 154 26.09 13.66 -12.18
N LEU A 155 25.88 14.32 -11.04
CA LEU A 155 24.59 14.93 -10.67
C LEU A 155 24.23 16.18 -11.49
N SER A 156 25.19 16.69 -12.24
CA SER A 156 25.00 17.64 -13.35
C SER A 156 24.39 17.02 -14.60
N ASP A 157 24.59 15.72 -14.79
CA ASP A 157 24.28 14.96 -16.00
C ASP A 157 22.89 14.30 -15.88
N TYR A 158 22.09 14.81 -14.93
CA TYR A 158 20.81 14.31 -14.46
C TYR A 158 19.78 15.49 -14.42
N LYS A 159 18.92 15.58 -15.44
CA LYS A 159 17.85 16.56 -15.79
C LYS A 159 16.41 16.03 -15.46
N GLN A 160 15.36 16.43 -16.22
CA GLN A 160 14.01 15.78 -16.31
C GLN A 160 13.48 15.77 -17.76
N VAL A 161 12.86 14.67 -18.22
CA VAL A 161 12.39 14.52 -19.63
C VAL A 161 10.91 14.14 -19.82
N LEU A 162 10.26 13.44 -18.88
CA LEU A 162 8.79 13.33 -18.81
C LEU A 162 8.28 13.62 -17.39
N GLY A 163 7.03 14.02 -17.28
CA GLY A 163 6.33 14.27 -16.02
C GLY A 163 5.32 15.41 -16.15
N PRO A 164 5.03 16.17 -15.08
CA PRO A 164 3.90 17.09 -15.06
C PRO A 164 3.91 18.18 -16.14
N TYR A 165 5.09 18.53 -16.67
CA TYR A 165 5.30 19.58 -17.68
C TYR A 165 5.84 19.05 -19.02
N HIS A 166 6.22 17.77 -19.12
CA HIS A 166 6.80 17.15 -20.31
C HIS A 166 6.08 15.83 -20.60
N GLN A 167 5.36 15.75 -21.73
CA GLN A 167 4.58 14.56 -22.11
C GLN A 167 5.31 13.69 -23.15
N GLU A 168 6.35 14.25 -23.76
CA GLU A 168 7.17 13.58 -24.77
C GLU A 168 8.63 14.06 -24.69
N TYR A 169 9.55 13.21 -25.13
CA TYR A 169 10.99 13.47 -25.19
C TYR A 169 11.57 12.84 -26.45
N GLU A 170 12.13 13.66 -27.36
CA GLU A 170 13.01 13.17 -28.41
C GLU A 170 14.33 12.72 -27.78
N VAL A 171 14.66 11.45 -27.94
CA VAL A 171 15.71 10.79 -27.18
C VAL A 171 17.09 11.13 -27.75
N GLU A 172 17.90 11.86 -26.98
CA GLU A 172 19.28 12.29 -27.30
C GLU A 172 20.25 11.09 -27.43
N ARG A 173 20.13 10.26 -28.46
CA ARG A 173 21.01 9.11 -28.71
C ARG A 173 22.41 9.55 -29.17
N HIS A 174 23.47 8.97 -28.59
CA HIS A 174 24.83 9.10 -29.09
C HIS A 174 25.17 8.04 -30.18
N PRO A 175 26.08 8.33 -31.13
CA PRO A 175 26.58 7.33 -32.10
C PRO A 175 27.09 6.05 -31.41
N GLY A 176 26.72 4.89 -31.93
CA GLY A 176 27.01 3.59 -31.32
C GLY A 176 26.31 3.30 -29.98
N GLU A 177 25.44 4.18 -29.46
CA GLU A 177 24.72 3.97 -28.20
C GLU A 177 23.61 2.91 -28.39
N GLY A 178 24.01 1.64 -28.31
CA GLY A 178 23.09 0.51 -28.37
C GLY A 178 22.06 0.55 -27.24
N ASN A 179 22.50 0.80 -26.01
CA ASN A 179 21.66 0.91 -24.82
C ASN A 179 21.86 2.26 -24.15
N ILE A 180 20.79 3.04 -23.96
CA ILE A 180 20.75 4.12 -22.97
C ILE A 180 20.56 3.44 -21.57
N ARG A 181 20.60 4.12 -20.42
CA ARG A 181 20.51 3.51 -19.04
C ARG A 181 19.37 4.12 -18.22
N PHE A 182 18.41 3.37 -17.53
CA PHE A 182 16.96 3.60 -17.03
C PHE A 182 16.62 3.72 -15.52
N TYR A 183 15.88 4.76 -15.07
CA TYR A 183 15.08 4.87 -13.81
C TYR A 183 13.74 5.68 -13.92
N VAL A 184 12.76 5.49 -13.01
CA VAL A 184 11.41 6.13 -12.96
C VAL A 184 10.94 6.33 -11.51
N GLU A 185 10.34 7.48 -11.15
CA GLU A 185 9.66 7.69 -9.85
C GLU A 185 8.14 7.83 -9.98
N GLY A 186 7.40 7.45 -8.93
CA GLY A 186 5.95 7.66 -8.81
C GLY A 186 5.63 8.84 -7.87
N LEU A 187 4.80 9.78 -8.32
CA LEU A 187 4.46 11.01 -7.59
C LEU A 187 3.21 10.89 -6.71
N VAL A 188 2.34 9.91 -6.97
CA VAL A 188 1.08 9.72 -6.25
C VAL A 188 0.81 8.25 -5.97
N PHE A 189 0.34 7.94 -4.76
CA PHE A 189 -0.20 6.64 -4.41
C PHE A 189 -1.51 6.33 -5.17
N PRO A 190 -1.90 5.04 -5.28
CA PRO A 190 -3.25 4.67 -5.72
C PRO A 190 -4.34 5.42 -4.93
N ASP A 191 -5.39 5.85 -5.64
CA ASP A 191 -6.54 6.57 -5.09
C ASP A 191 -7.78 6.30 -5.95
N THR A 192 -8.95 6.79 -5.55
CA THR A 192 -10.23 6.61 -6.27
C THR A 192 -10.23 7.04 -7.74
N ASN A 193 -9.36 7.97 -8.11
CA ASN A 193 -9.17 8.43 -9.50
C ASN A 193 -7.94 7.83 -10.19
N PHE A 194 -7.20 6.92 -9.53
CA PHE A 194 -5.95 6.36 -10.02
C PHE A 194 -5.73 4.92 -9.51
N PRO A 195 -5.86 3.87 -10.36
CA PRO A 195 -5.73 2.46 -9.95
C PRO A 195 -4.29 2.02 -9.66
N GLY A 196 -3.32 2.94 -9.60
CA GLY A 196 -1.89 2.65 -9.43
C GLY A 196 -1.15 2.32 -10.74
N LEU A 197 -1.83 2.18 -11.87
CA LEU A 197 -1.23 1.78 -13.15
C LEU A 197 -0.88 2.98 -14.03
N ILE A 198 0.37 3.05 -14.49
CA ILE A 198 0.90 4.08 -15.40
C ILE A 198 1.57 3.40 -16.58
N SER A 199 1.29 3.85 -17.81
CA SER A 199 1.96 3.34 -19.02
C SER A 199 2.88 4.39 -19.65
N LEU A 200 4.04 3.92 -20.10
CA LEU A 200 5.05 4.66 -20.84
C LEU A 200 5.26 3.99 -22.19
N SER A 201 5.29 4.78 -23.26
CA SER A 201 5.51 4.28 -24.62
C SER A 201 6.74 4.89 -25.26
N VAL A 202 7.30 4.21 -26.27
CA VAL A 202 8.27 4.80 -27.18
C VAL A 202 7.86 4.55 -28.62
N SER A 203 7.97 5.58 -29.45
CA SER A 203 7.69 5.51 -30.88
C SER A 203 8.97 5.73 -31.70
N LEU A 204 9.14 4.93 -32.75
CA LEU A 204 9.99 5.27 -33.89
C LEU A 204 9.15 6.10 -34.86
N VAL A 205 9.51 7.37 -35.07
CA VAL A 205 8.76 8.32 -35.91
C VAL A 205 9.58 8.82 -37.09
N VAL A 206 8.89 9.13 -38.19
CA VAL A 206 9.47 9.81 -39.37
C VAL A 206 8.64 11.05 -39.67
N THR A 207 9.30 12.16 -39.99
CA THR A 207 8.65 13.42 -40.35
C THR A 207 8.50 13.52 -41.87
N GLU A 208 7.33 13.16 -42.40
CA GLU A 208 7.02 13.23 -43.83
C GLU A 208 6.10 14.41 -44.13
N ALA A 209 6.57 15.35 -44.97
CA ALA A 209 5.76 16.34 -45.67
C ALA A 209 4.68 17.06 -44.82
N LEU A 210 5.05 17.54 -43.63
CA LEU A 210 4.20 18.21 -42.61
C LEU A 210 3.39 17.27 -41.68
N SER A 211 3.72 15.97 -41.62
CA SER A 211 3.11 15.01 -40.69
C SER A 211 4.16 14.11 -40.03
N GLU A 212 3.95 13.72 -38.77
CA GLU A 212 4.70 12.64 -38.12
C GLU A 212 4.00 11.30 -38.31
N VAL A 213 4.74 10.30 -38.80
CA VAL A 213 4.26 8.92 -38.93
C VAL A 213 5.02 8.05 -37.94
N SER A 214 4.30 7.43 -37.00
CA SER A 214 4.87 6.41 -36.10
C SER A 214 4.94 5.08 -36.83
N LEU A 215 6.14 4.60 -37.16
CA LEU A 215 6.36 3.31 -37.84
C LEU A 215 6.23 2.12 -36.89
N PHE A 216 6.60 2.33 -35.63
CA PHE A 216 6.59 1.33 -34.58
C PHE A 216 6.38 2.01 -33.23
N THR A 217 5.69 1.32 -32.30
CA THR A 217 5.57 1.74 -30.90
C THR A 217 5.66 0.52 -29.98
N ASP A 218 6.47 0.61 -28.92
CA ASP A 218 6.47 -0.33 -27.78
C ASP A 218 5.93 0.37 -26.52
N SER A 219 5.51 -0.39 -25.51
CA SER A 219 4.92 0.17 -24.28
C SER A 219 5.10 -0.74 -23.07
N VAL A 220 5.43 -0.13 -21.94
CA VAL A 220 5.57 -0.78 -20.63
C VAL A 220 4.62 -0.15 -19.61
N THR A 221 4.23 -0.93 -18.61
CA THR A 221 3.30 -0.48 -17.57
C THR A 221 3.88 -0.71 -16.19
N PHE A 222 3.90 0.36 -15.39
CA PHE A 222 4.26 0.36 -13.99
C PHE A 222 3.01 0.24 -13.10
N ARG A 223 3.17 -0.41 -11.95
CA ARG A 223 2.22 -0.33 -10.84
C ARG A 223 2.91 0.35 -9.66
N VAL A 224 2.43 1.52 -9.27
CA VAL A 224 2.86 2.20 -8.04
C VAL A 224 2.54 1.29 -6.84
N ALA A 225 3.51 1.15 -5.93
CA ALA A 225 3.33 0.35 -4.73
C ALA A 225 2.22 0.93 -3.83
N PRO A 226 1.32 0.10 -3.28
CA PRO A 226 0.35 0.54 -2.30
C PRO A 226 1.04 0.88 -0.98
N TRP A 227 0.43 1.76 -0.19
CA TRP A 227 0.76 1.92 1.23
C TRP A 227 0.22 0.71 2.01
N ILE A 228 1.04 0.12 2.88
CA ILE A 228 0.72 -1.12 3.62
C ILE A 228 0.96 -0.90 5.11
N MET A 229 -0.08 -1.08 5.93
CA MET A 229 -0.05 -0.94 7.39
C MET A 229 0.49 -2.22 8.08
N THR A 230 1.08 -2.11 9.28
CA THR A 230 1.60 -3.27 10.03
C THR A 230 0.80 -3.61 11.29
N PRO A 231 0.24 -4.82 11.43
CA PRO A 231 -0.59 -5.20 12.59
C PRO A 231 0.20 -5.32 13.88
N ASN A 232 -0.49 -5.24 15.02
CA ASN A 232 0.10 -5.37 16.36
C ASN A 232 0.90 -6.67 16.61
N THR A 233 0.71 -7.71 15.77
CA THR A 233 1.50 -8.95 15.77
C THR A 233 2.85 -8.88 15.05
N GLN A 234 3.11 -7.86 14.23
CA GLN A 234 4.41 -7.70 13.57
C GLN A 234 5.50 -7.29 14.57
N PRO A 235 6.76 -7.77 14.41
CA PRO A 235 7.85 -7.46 15.33
C PRO A 235 8.07 -5.93 15.47
N PRO A 236 8.10 -5.39 16.71
CA PRO A 236 8.34 -3.97 16.93
C PRO A 236 9.78 -3.58 16.59
N LEU A 237 10.00 -2.36 16.14
CA LEU A 237 11.32 -1.77 15.90
C LEU A 237 11.54 -0.51 16.73
N GLU A 238 10.59 0.43 16.67
CA GLU A 238 10.62 1.69 17.39
C GLU A 238 9.27 1.99 18.07
N LEU A 239 9.32 2.34 19.37
CA LEU A 239 8.18 2.78 20.17
C LEU A 239 8.28 4.30 20.34
N TYR A 240 7.28 5.02 19.85
CA TYR A 240 7.14 6.46 19.96
C TYR A 240 6.21 6.83 21.13
N VAL A 241 6.57 7.87 21.88
CA VAL A 241 5.78 8.40 23.01
C VAL A 241 6.02 9.90 23.19
N CYS A 242 5.01 10.67 23.61
CA CYS A 242 5.18 12.09 23.90
C CYS A 242 5.58 12.35 25.37
N SER A 243 6.58 13.22 25.59
CA SER A 243 6.78 13.87 26.89
C SER A 243 5.88 15.10 26.99
N VAL A 244 5.04 15.14 28.02
CA VAL A 244 4.02 16.20 28.25
C VAL A 244 4.01 16.64 29.71
N THR A 245 3.42 17.81 29.95
CA THR A 245 3.18 18.37 31.30
C THR A 245 1.76 18.95 31.37
N ASP A 246 0.99 18.59 32.38
CA ASP A 246 -0.36 19.14 32.61
C ASP A 246 -0.58 19.49 34.09
N ALA A 247 -1.84 19.65 34.50
CA ALA A 247 -2.20 20.04 35.87
C ALA A 247 -1.78 19.03 36.94
N HIS A 248 -1.47 17.79 36.56
CA HIS A 248 -0.98 16.74 37.45
C HIS A 248 0.55 16.60 37.46
N GLY A 249 1.25 17.38 36.63
CA GLY A 249 2.71 17.40 36.54
C GLY A 249 3.22 16.85 35.21
N ARG A 250 4.45 16.32 35.22
CA ARG A 250 5.09 15.69 34.05
C ARG A 250 4.78 14.20 34.00
N ASN A 251 4.66 13.62 32.81
CA ASN A 251 4.47 12.17 32.63
C ASN A 251 5.76 11.33 32.81
N ASP A 252 6.74 11.81 33.58
CA ASP A 252 8.08 11.19 33.67
C ASP A 252 8.03 9.73 34.16
N LYS A 253 7.20 9.42 35.17
CA LYS A 253 7.01 8.03 35.67
C LYS A 253 6.48 7.10 34.56
N PHE A 254 5.60 7.59 33.71
CA PHE A 254 5.08 6.82 32.56
C PHE A 254 6.17 6.59 31.51
N LEU A 255 7.00 7.60 31.23
CA LEU A 255 8.13 7.48 30.31
C LEU A 255 9.19 6.48 30.80
N GLU A 256 9.44 6.40 32.11
CA GLU A 256 10.29 5.36 32.71
C GLU A 256 9.73 3.94 32.48
N ASP A 257 8.42 3.75 32.67
CA ASP A 257 7.79 2.44 32.51
C ASP A 257 7.75 2.03 31.03
N MET A 258 7.53 2.99 30.12
CA MET A 258 7.69 2.80 28.67
C MET A 258 9.14 2.45 28.29
N ALA A 259 10.14 3.06 28.91
CA ALA A 259 11.55 2.74 28.68
C ALA A 259 11.90 1.33 29.15
N HIS A 260 11.43 0.91 30.32
CA HIS A 260 11.60 -0.43 30.86
C HIS A 260 10.87 -1.51 30.02
N LEU A 261 9.68 -1.19 29.50
CA LEU A 261 8.93 -2.05 28.57
C LEU A 261 9.66 -2.19 27.23
N ALA A 262 10.10 -1.09 26.63
CA ALA A 262 10.85 -1.07 25.39
C ALA A 262 12.17 -1.85 25.52
N GLN A 263 12.90 -1.66 26.62
CA GLN A 263 14.13 -2.39 26.93
C GLN A 263 13.88 -3.91 27.00
N LYS A 264 12.81 -4.37 27.67
CA LYS A 264 12.46 -5.79 27.73
C LYS A 264 12.15 -6.40 26.36
N ALA A 265 11.53 -5.61 25.48
CA ALA A 265 11.21 -6.01 24.11
C ALA A 265 12.38 -5.88 23.12
N ASN A 266 13.52 -5.31 23.53
CA ASN A 266 14.60 -4.87 22.64
C ASN A 266 14.08 -3.94 21.51
N CYS A 267 13.14 -3.07 21.86
CA CYS A 267 12.57 -2.04 21.00
C CYS A 267 13.24 -0.68 21.30
N LYS A 268 13.53 0.14 20.29
CA LYS A 268 14.10 1.48 20.48
C LYS A 268 13.00 2.46 20.91
N LEU A 269 13.13 3.07 22.08
CA LEU A 269 12.25 4.15 22.51
C LEU A 269 12.61 5.47 21.79
N VAL A 270 11.59 6.19 21.32
CA VAL A 270 11.68 7.53 20.73
C VAL A 270 10.73 8.45 21.50
N VAL A 271 11.28 9.35 22.34
CA VAL A 271 10.48 10.31 23.10
C VAL A 271 10.37 11.62 22.33
N CYS A 272 9.17 11.95 21.85
CA CYS A 272 8.87 13.25 21.26
C CYS A 272 8.82 14.32 22.38
N PRO A 273 9.68 15.36 22.35
CA PRO A 273 9.74 16.36 23.41
C PRO A 273 8.56 17.33 23.34
N GLN A 274 8.21 17.93 24.49
CA GLN A 274 7.05 18.82 24.64
C GLN A 274 7.03 20.00 23.63
N VAL A 275 8.21 20.49 23.24
CA VAL A 275 8.38 21.60 22.27
C VAL A 275 8.10 21.20 20.82
N GLU A 276 7.95 19.91 20.53
CA GLU A 276 7.62 19.38 19.21
C GLU A 276 6.18 18.85 19.14
N ASN A 277 5.66 18.30 20.25
CA ASN A 277 4.27 17.84 20.33
C ASN A 277 3.25 18.92 20.77
N ASN A 278 3.71 20.11 21.17
CA ASN A 278 2.85 21.21 21.67
C ASN A 278 1.92 20.78 22.83
N ASN A 279 2.39 19.86 23.67
CA ASN A 279 1.67 19.21 24.76
C ASN A 279 0.51 18.26 24.34
N ASP A 280 0.47 17.87 23.06
CA ASP A 280 -0.41 16.82 22.55
C ASP A 280 0.21 15.44 22.83
N ARG A 281 -0.49 14.62 23.61
CA ARG A 281 0.01 13.33 24.11
C ARG A 281 -0.31 12.16 23.19
N TRP A 282 -1.19 12.37 22.22
CA TRP A 282 -1.87 11.31 21.48
C TRP A 282 -1.14 11.05 20.15
N ILE A 283 -0.12 10.19 20.18
CA ILE A 283 0.80 9.97 19.04
C ILE A 283 0.39 8.80 18.13
N GLN A 284 -0.56 7.95 18.55
CA GLN A 284 -1.34 7.09 17.65
C GLN A 284 -2.36 7.89 16.83
N ASP A 285 -2.78 9.02 17.38
CA ASP A 285 -3.93 9.79 16.94
C ASP A 285 -3.64 10.60 15.66
N GLU A 286 -2.44 11.14 15.54
CA GLU A 286 -2.01 12.01 14.43
C GLU A 286 -1.40 11.23 13.25
N MET A 287 -0.96 9.99 13.42
CA MET A 287 -0.18 9.28 12.38
C MET A 287 -0.20 7.76 12.53
N GLU A 288 0.03 7.05 11.42
CA GLU A 288 0.10 5.59 11.35
C GLU A 288 1.33 5.12 10.54
N PHE A 289 2.00 4.06 11.00
CA PHE A 289 3.22 3.55 10.37
C PHE A 289 2.93 2.43 9.38
N GLY A 290 2.90 2.80 8.09
CA GLY A 290 2.98 1.84 7.01
C GLY A 290 4.38 1.71 6.40
N TYR A 291 4.44 0.99 5.29
CA TYR A 291 5.61 0.88 4.42
C TYR A 291 5.21 0.80 2.95
N ILE A 292 6.19 1.01 2.07
CA ILE A 292 6.10 0.60 0.66
C ILE A 292 7.24 -0.36 0.32
N GLU A 293 7.04 -1.16 -0.73
CA GLU A 293 8.04 -2.09 -1.22
C GLU A 293 7.96 -2.25 -2.75
N ALA A 294 9.12 -2.21 -3.39
CA ALA A 294 9.36 -2.65 -4.75
C ALA A 294 10.38 -3.81 -4.74
N PRO A 295 10.58 -4.54 -5.85
CA PRO A 295 11.54 -5.65 -5.89
C PRO A 295 13.00 -5.28 -5.56
N HIS A 296 13.37 -4.00 -5.63
CA HIS A 296 14.72 -3.48 -5.41
C HIS A 296 14.91 -2.71 -4.09
N LYS A 297 13.85 -2.12 -3.50
CA LYS A 297 13.93 -1.33 -2.25
C LYS A 297 12.61 -1.35 -1.48
N SER A 298 12.68 -1.23 -0.15
CA SER A 298 11.52 -1.04 0.73
C SER A 298 11.90 -0.08 1.85
N PHE A 299 10.97 0.80 2.22
CA PHE A 299 11.14 1.75 3.32
C PHE A 299 9.79 2.10 3.99
N PRO A 300 9.79 2.49 5.28
CA PRO A 300 8.58 2.89 5.98
C PRO A 300 8.01 4.22 5.44
N VAL A 301 6.69 4.37 5.51
CA VAL A 301 5.96 5.57 5.08
C VAL A 301 4.91 5.91 6.12
N VAL A 302 5.04 7.09 6.74
CA VAL A 302 4.02 7.61 7.66
C VAL A 302 2.79 8.01 6.85
N PHE A 303 1.61 7.51 7.24
CA PHE A 303 0.35 8.15 6.88
C PHE A 303 -0.01 9.13 7.99
N ASP A 304 -0.08 10.41 7.64
CA ASP A 304 -0.41 11.54 8.50
C ASP A 304 -1.94 11.81 8.46
N SER A 305 -2.53 12.02 9.64
CA SER A 305 -3.98 12.16 9.82
C SER A 305 -4.44 13.59 9.58
N PRO A 306 -5.63 13.79 8.98
CA PRO A 306 -6.25 15.12 8.89
C PRO A 306 -6.61 15.73 10.25
N ARG A 307 -6.42 15.03 11.38
CA ARG A 307 -6.60 15.51 12.77
C ARG A 307 -5.98 16.89 13.05
N ASN A 308 -4.76 17.15 12.56
CA ASN A 308 -4.10 18.46 12.54
C ASN A 308 -4.11 19.25 13.89
N ARG A 309 -3.65 18.64 14.99
CA ARG A 309 -3.58 19.30 16.31
C ARG A 309 -2.14 19.65 16.69
N GLY A 310 -1.68 19.28 17.89
CA GLY A 310 -0.35 19.70 18.38
C GLY A 310 0.81 18.95 17.71
N LEU A 311 0.53 17.77 17.17
CA LEU A 311 1.48 16.89 16.48
C LEU A 311 1.49 17.04 14.95
N ARG A 312 0.65 17.90 14.35
CA ARG A 312 0.45 18.05 12.88
C ARG A 312 1.73 18.24 12.05
N ASP A 313 2.74 18.80 12.70
CA ASP A 313 4.02 19.18 12.09
C ASP A 313 5.10 18.09 12.33
N PHE A 314 4.80 17.07 13.14
CA PHE A 314 5.77 16.07 13.64
C PHE A 314 6.17 15.07 12.56
N ALA A 315 5.21 14.40 11.91
CA ALA A 315 5.50 13.46 10.83
C ALA A 315 6.32 14.15 9.71
N LEU A 316 5.90 15.34 9.29
CA LEU A 316 6.52 16.12 8.22
C LEU A 316 7.90 16.70 8.56
N LYS A 317 8.18 17.07 9.83
CA LYS A 317 9.44 17.74 10.23
C LYS A 317 10.40 16.89 11.05
N LYS A 318 9.99 15.70 11.50
CA LYS A 318 10.75 14.84 12.43
C LYS A 318 10.84 13.38 12.01
N ILE A 319 9.97 12.90 11.12
CA ILE A 319 10.00 11.51 10.64
C ILE A 319 10.38 11.44 9.16
N LEU A 320 9.81 12.31 8.31
CA LEU A 320 10.21 12.44 6.90
C LEU A 320 11.72 12.65 6.76
N GLY A 321 12.39 11.81 5.98
CA GLY A 321 13.82 11.85 5.76
C GLY A 321 14.32 10.75 4.81
N PRO A 322 15.64 10.54 4.70
CA PRO A 322 16.21 9.45 3.93
C PRO A 322 15.64 8.10 4.40
N ASP A 323 15.16 7.31 3.45
CA ASP A 323 14.47 6.03 3.68
C ASP A 323 13.29 6.10 4.68
N PHE A 324 12.59 7.24 4.74
CA PHE A 324 11.33 7.37 5.49
C PHE A 324 10.37 8.34 4.80
N GLY A 325 9.35 7.80 4.13
CA GLY A 325 8.37 8.58 3.37
C GLY A 325 7.23 9.17 4.21
N TYR A 326 6.45 10.06 3.58
CA TYR A 326 5.30 10.75 4.15
C TYR A 326 4.15 10.77 3.14
N VAL A 327 2.92 10.54 3.61
CA VAL A 327 1.68 10.73 2.84
C VAL A 327 0.60 11.28 3.78
N THR A 328 -0.30 12.14 3.29
CA THR A 328 -1.45 12.66 4.04
C THR A 328 -2.70 12.73 3.15
N ARG A 329 -3.87 13.02 3.72
CA ARG A 329 -5.14 13.24 3.00
C ARG A 329 -5.98 14.33 3.68
N GLU A 330 -5.85 15.56 3.20
CA GLU A 330 -6.55 16.75 3.71
C GLU A 330 -8.07 16.72 3.49
N ILE A 331 -8.83 17.23 4.47
CA ILE A 331 -10.28 17.42 4.36
C ILE A 331 -10.58 18.88 3.96
N GLN A 332 -11.13 19.08 2.76
CA GLN A 332 -11.22 20.41 2.14
C GLN A 332 -12.30 21.36 2.70
N TYR A 333 -13.38 20.82 3.30
CA TYR A 333 -14.58 21.61 3.64
C TYR A 333 -15.19 21.33 5.02
N ALA A 334 -14.86 20.18 5.63
CA ALA A 334 -15.30 19.81 6.97
C ALA A 334 -14.07 19.75 7.89
N GLY A 335 -14.25 20.08 9.16
CA GLY A 335 -13.24 19.77 10.17
C GLY A 335 -13.15 18.27 10.40
N ALA A 336 -11.97 17.79 10.82
CA ALA A 336 -11.80 16.41 11.28
C ALA A 336 -12.71 16.11 12.48
N SER A 337 -13.26 14.90 12.51
CA SER A 337 -14.05 14.36 13.61
C SER A 337 -13.16 13.49 14.53
N GLY A 338 -13.70 13.04 15.67
CA GLY A 338 -12.98 12.07 16.52
C GLY A 338 -12.61 10.78 15.77
N LEU A 339 -13.41 10.37 14.77
CA LEU A 339 -13.20 9.17 13.96
C LEU A 339 -12.15 9.35 12.85
N ASP A 340 -11.52 10.53 12.76
CA ASP A 340 -10.43 10.81 11.82
C ASP A 340 -9.03 10.68 12.42
N SER A 341 -8.94 10.65 13.77
CA SER A 341 -7.75 10.20 14.49
C SER A 341 -7.40 8.75 14.14
N PHE A 342 -6.11 8.40 14.11
CA PHE A 342 -5.66 7.05 13.74
C PHE A 342 -5.59 6.03 14.91
N GLY A 343 -6.10 6.35 16.10
CA GLY A 343 -6.66 5.33 17.02
C GLY A 343 -7.91 4.63 16.43
N ASN A 344 -8.61 5.31 15.50
CA ASN A 344 -9.72 4.75 14.73
C ASN A 344 -9.29 3.95 13.47
N LEU A 345 -7.99 3.62 13.35
CA LEU A 345 -7.39 2.88 12.24
C LEU A 345 -6.48 1.79 12.82
N ASP A 346 -6.86 0.52 12.67
CA ASP A 346 -6.02 -0.64 13.00
C ASP A 346 -5.93 -1.58 11.78
N VAL A 347 -5.12 -2.63 11.84
CA VAL A 347 -5.07 -3.69 10.85
C VAL A 347 -4.95 -5.05 11.53
N SER A 348 -5.79 -5.98 11.09
CA SER A 348 -5.76 -7.36 11.57
C SER A 348 -4.50 -8.11 11.12
N PRO A 349 -4.08 -9.17 11.83
CA PRO A 349 -3.04 -10.09 11.37
C PRO A 349 -3.42 -10.78 10.05
N PRO A 350 -2.48 -11.47 9.37
CA PRO A 350 -2.79 -12.28 8.20
C PRO A 350 -3.87 -13.32 8.49
N VAL A 351 -4.92 -13.36 7.66
CA VAL A 351 -6.12 -14.19 7.88
C VAL A 351 -6.62 -14.87 6.60
N ARG A 352 -7.40 -15.93 6.76
CA ARG A 352 -8.09 -16.64 5.68
C ARG A 352 -9.58 -16.67 5.95
N VAL A 353 -10.36 -16.17 5.00
CA VAL A 353 -11.83 -16.07 5.06
C VAL A 353 -12.41 -17.05 4.04
N GLY A 354 -12.70 -18.26 4.51
CA GLY A 354 -13.11 -19.38 3.66
C GLY A 354 -12.04 -19.75 2.63
N ASN A 355 -12.25 -19.36 1.38
CA ASN A 355 -11.33 -19.63 0.26
C ASN A 355 -10.44 -18.44 -0.12
N LYS A 356 -10.62 -17.25 0.46
CA LYS A 356 -9.77 -16.08 0.19
C LYS A 356 -8.76 -15.85 1.32
N GLU A 357 -7.50 -15.66 0.95
CA GLU A 357 -6.42 -15.33 1.88
C GLU A 357 -6.11 -13.83 1.80
N TYR A 358 -5.86 -13.24 2.97
CA TYR A 358 -5.44 -11.86 3.17
C TYR A 358 -4.06 -11.90 3.84
N PRO A 359 -2.98 -12.13 3.06
CA PRO A 359 -1.64 -12.42 3.61
C PRO A 359 -0.96 -11.20 4.25
N LEU A 360 -1.51 -10.00 4.07
CA LEU A 360 -1.12 -8.75 4.72
C LEU A 360 -2.15 -8.31 5.78
N GLY A 361 -3.13 -9.16 6.11
CA GLY A 361 -4.27 -8.82 6.96
C GLY A 361 -5.34 -7.97 6.26
N ARG A 362 -6.30 -7.48 7.06
CA ARG A 362 -7.34 -6.52 6.63
C ARG A 362 -7.40 -5.31 7.55
N ILE A 363 -7.42 -4.12 6.97
CA ILE A 363 -7.57 -2.84 7.69
C ILE A 363 -8.94 -2.80 8.39
N LEU A 364 -8.97 -2.26 9.60
CA LEU A 364 -10.15 -2.06 10.43
C LEU A 364 -10.30 -0.55 10.69
N ILE A 365 -11.46 0.01 10.35
CA ILE A 365 -11.78 1.42 10.61
C ILE A 365 -13.12 1.53 11.33
N GLY A 366 -13.23 2.41 12.32
CA GLY A 366 -14.49 2.62 13.02
C GLY A 366 -15.41 3.64 12.32
N GLY A 367 -16.70 3.37 12.38
CA GLY A 367 -17.78 4.15 11.80
C GLY A 367 -19.08 4.04 12.58
N ASN A 368 -20.16 4.52 11.97
CA ASN A 368 -21.50 4.46 12.53
C ASN A 368 -22.20 3.11 12.27
N PHE A 369 -23.30 2.88 12.99
CA PHE A 369 -24.11 1.68 12.77
C PHE A 369 -24.71 1.70 11.36
N PRO A 370 -24.72 0.58 10.60
CA PRO A 370 -25.17 0.60 9.22
C PRO A 370 -26.58 1.19 9.03
N LYS A 371 -26.69 2.12 8.07
CA LYS A 371 -27.90 2.93 7.76
C LYS A 371 -28.28 3.99 8.81
N SER A 372 -27.43 4.26 9.80
CA SER A 372 -27.58 5.42 10.70
C SER A 372 -26.91 6.69 10.11
N SER A 373 -27.17 7.84 10.74
CA SER A 373 -26.57 9.14 10.41
C SER A 373 -25.56 9.60 11.45
N GLY A 374 -24.78 8.66 11.99
CA GLY A 374 -23.75 8.91 13.02
C GLY A 374 -22.40 9.39 12.46
N ARG A 375 -21.37 9.54 13.30
CA ARG A 375 -20.01 9.94 12.87
C ARG A 375 -19.39 8.86 11.97
N ARG A 376 -18.50 9.26 11.07
CA ARG A 376 -17.77 8.32 10.20
C ARG A 376 -16.47 8.97 9.74
N MET A 377 -15.38 8.20 9.70
CA MET A 377 -14.09 8.63 9.15
C MET A 377 -14.28 9.30 7.77
N ALA A 378 -13.50 10.36 7.53
CA ALA A 378 -13.59 11.21 6.36
C ALA A 378 -13.45 10.42 5.08
N ARG A 379 -14.23 10.84 4.08
CA ARG A 379 -14.29 10.13 2.80
C ARG A 379 -12.92 9.99 2.16
N VAL A 380 -12.12 11.06 2.15
CA VAL A 380 -10.79 11.08 1.52
C VAL A 380 -9.82 10.05 2.12
N VAL A 381 -9.88 9.79 3.44
CA VAL A 381 -9.05 8.78 4.12
C VAL A 381 -9.51 7.37 3.74
N ARG A 382 -10.81 7.08 3.87
CA ARG A 382 -11.37 5.77 3.51
C ARG A 382 -11.20 5.42 2.03
N ASP A 383 -11.42 6.39 1.16
CA ASP A 383 -11.31 6.25 -0.29
C ASP A 383 -9.84 5.97 -0.70
N PHE A 384 -8.85 6.59 -0.02
CA PHE A 384 -7.42 6.25 -0.14
C PHE A 384 -7.10 4.82 0.35
N LEU A 385 -7.50 4.46 1.58
CA LEU A 385 -7.24 3.13 2.16
C LEU A 385 -7.84 2.01 1.29
N GLN A 386 -9.05 2.23 0.75
CA GLN A 386 -9.71 1.29 -0.17
C GLN A 386 -8.97 1.14 -1.51
N ALA A 387 -8.37 2.22 -2.03
CA ALA A 387 -7.65 2.19 -3.30
C ALA A 387 -6.33 1.40 -3.24
N GLN A 388 -5.75 1.21 -2.05
CA GLN A 388 -4.54 0.39 -1.85
C GLN A 388 -4.79 -1.10 -2.16
N GLN A 389 -6.05 -1.55 -2.08
CA GLN A 389 -6.58 -2.91 -2.37
C GLN A 389 -6.03 -4.03 -1.46
N VAL A 390 -4.72 -4.11 -1.23
CA VAL A 390 -4.03 -5.29 -0.69
C VAL A 390 -4.33 -5.64 0.77
N GLN A 391 -5.00 -4.74 1.50
CA GLN A 391 -5.50 -4.94 2.87
C GLN A 391 -7.02 -4.66 3.00
N ALA A 392 -7.75 -4.68 1.89
CA ALA A 392 -9.22 -4.69 1.75
C ALA A 392 -10.04 -4.33 3.02
N PRO A 393 -10.22 -3.03 3.33
CA PRO A 393 -10.75 -2.57 4.61
C PRO A 393 -12.09 -3.17 5.06
N VAL A 394 -12.32 -3.14 6.37
CA VAL A 394 -13.56 -3.49 7.07
C VAL A 394 -13.99 -2.29 7.92
N GLU A 395 -15.27 -1.95 7.87
CA GLU A 395 -15.84 -0.93 8.75
C GLU A 395 -16.52 -1.56 9.97
N LEU A 396 -16.07 -1.15 11.15
CA LEU A 396 -16.58 -1.54 12.47
C LEU A 396 -17.48 -0.44 13.03
N TYR A 397 -18.26 -0.75 14.07
CA TYR A 397 -19.09 0.22 14.76
C TYR A 397 -18.35 0.72 16.00
N SER A 398 -17.78 1.93 15.92
CA SER A 398 -17.11 2.62 17.04
C SER A 398 -17.90 3.83 17.56
N ASP A 399 -18.85 4.34 16.79
CA ASP A 399 -19.60 5.57 17.08
C ASP A 399 -20.50 5.52 18.35
N TRP A 400 -20.53 4.39 19.06
CA TRP A 400 -21.11 4.29 20.41
C TRP A 400 -20.16 4.80 21.53
N LEU A 401 -18.87 4.96 21.27
CA LEU A 401 -17.87 5.52 22.20
C LEU A 401 -17.82 7.05 22.13
N SER A 402 -17.43 7.70 23.22
CA SER A 402 -17.32 9.17 23.31
C SER A 402 -16.26 9.69 22.35
N VAL A 403 -15.08 9.05 22.34
CA VAL A 403 -13.99 9.37 21.41
C VAL A 403 -14.28 8.74 20.04
N GLY A 404 -14.54 7.43 20.00
CA GLY A 404 -15.10 6.76 18.83
C GLY A 404 -14.09 5.94 18.04
N HIS A 405 -13.10 5.34 18.70
CA HIS A 405 -12.00 4.60 18.08
C HIS A 405 -12.21 3.08 18.12
N VAL A 406 -11.32 2.33 17.48
CA VAL A 406 -11.36 0.86 17.49
C VAL A 406 -10.42 0.26 18.54
N ASP A 407 -9.30 0.94 18.84
CA ASP A 407 -8.38 0.56 19.92
C ASP A 407 -8.98 0.75 21.34
N GLU A 408 -10.09 1.50 21.47
CA GLU A 408 -10.93 1.57 22.68
C GLU A 408 -11.64 0.24 23.02
N PHE A 409 -11.75 -0.73 22.09
CA PHE A 409 -12.46 -2.00 22.36
C PHE A 409 -11.85 -3.26 21.72
N LEU A 410 -10.82 -3.11 20.88
CA LEU A 410 -10.18 -4.19 20.12
C LEU A 410 -8.66 -4.06 20.15
N SER A 411 -7.95 -5.20 20.23
CA SER A 411 -6.50 -5.29 19.96
C SER A 411 -6.10 -6.69 19.50
N PHE A 412 -4.90 -6.86 18.97
CA PHE A 412 -4.37 -8.17 18.53
C PHE A 412 -3.03 -8.49 19.18
N VAL A 413 -2.92 -9.66 19.81
CA VAL A 413 -1.68 -10.16 20.42
C VAL A 413 -1.15 -11.40 19.68
N PRO A 414 0.16 -11.51 19.44
CA PRO A 414 0.74 -12.69 18.80
C PRO A 414 0.73 -13.90 19.74
N THR A 415 0.64 -15.11 19.18
CA THR A 415 0.76 -16.36 19.94
C THR A 415 1.67 -17.36 19.21
N SER A 416 2.07 -18.43 19.91
CA SER A 416 2.97 -19.45 19.35
C SER A 416 2.24 -20.68 18.77
N ASP A 417 0.90 -20.64 18.69
CA ASP A 417 0.10 -21.73 18.13
C ASP A 417 -0.18 -21.55 16.62
N GLN A 418 -0.95 -22.48 16.03
CA GLN A 418 -1.23 -22.50 14.60
C GLN A 418 -2.05 -21.30 14.09
N LYS A 419 -2.81 -20.59 14.95
CA LYS A 419 -3.46 -19.33 14.57
C LYS A 419 -2.46 -18.17 14.53
N GLY A 420 -1.43 -18.22 15.36
CA GLY A 420 -0.38 -17.21 15.46
C GLY A 420 -0.80 -15.90 16.16
N PHE A 421 -2.07 -15.76 16.54
CA PHE A 421 -2.58 -14.57 17.23
C PHE A 421 -3.84 -14.86 18.07
N ARG A 422 -4.26 -13.89 18.89
CA ARG A 422 -5.63 -13.75 19.41
C ARG A 422 -6.14 -12.34 19.21
N LEU A 423 -7.45 -12.24 18.94
CA LEU A 423 -8.21 -11.01 19.06
C LEU A 423 -8.57 -10.80 20.53
N LEU A 424 -8.23 -9.64 21.08
CA LEU A 424 -8.71 -9.18 22.38
C LEU A 424 -9.94 -8.29 22.16
N LEU A 425 -11.00 -8.50 22.93
CA LEU A 425 -12.17 -7.62 22.96
C LEU A 425 -12.49 -7.18 24.38
N ALA A 426 -12.92 -5.93 24.54
CA ALA A 426 -13.41 -5.41 25.81
C ALA A 426 -14.75 -6.10 26.17
N SER A 427 -14.95 -6.46 27.43
CA SER A 427 -16.16 -7.18 27.85
C SER A 427 -16.70 -6.72 29.21
N PRO A 428 -17.76 -5.91 29.20
CA PRO A 428 -18.57 -5.63 30.38
C PRO A 428 -19.22 -6.88 30.99
N SER A 429 -19.61 -7.88 30.19
CA SER A 429 -20.18 -9.12 30.72
C SER A 429 -19.14 -9.92 31.51
N ALA A 430 -17.92 -10.08 31.01
CA ALA A 430 -16.84 -10.75 31.72
C ALA A 430 -16.40 -9.99 32.99
N CYS A 431 -16.47 -8.65 32.99
CA CYS A 431 -16.15 -7.86 34.18
C CYS A 431 -17.22 -7.97 35.26
N LEU A 432 -18.51 -7.86 34.89
CA LEU A 432 -19.62 -8.05 35.83
C LEU A 432 -19.67 -9.49 36.36
N GLN A 433 -19.37 -10.50 35.53
CA GLN A 433 -19.23 -11.89 35.96
C GLN A 433 -18.09 -12.05 36.96
N LEU A 434 -16.89 -11.53 36.68
CA LEU A 434 -15.76 -11.59 37.62
C LEU A 434 -16.11 -10.94 38.96
N PHE A 435 -16.79 -9.80 38.95
CA PHE A 435 -17.22 -9.13 40.17
C PHE A 435 -18.30 -9.92 40.92
N GLN A 436 -19.24 -10.58 40.23
CA GLN A 436 -20.20 -11.50 40.82
C GLN A 436 -19.50 -12.70 41.48
N GLU A 437 -18.57 -13.36 40.77
CA GLU A 437 -17.73 -14.45 41.31
C GLU A 437 -16.99 -14.01 42.58
N LYS A 438 -16.41 -12.81 42.60
CA LYS A 438 -15.69 -12.27 43.77
C LYS A 438 -16.60 -11.80 44.90
N MET A 439 -17.84 -11.40 44.61
CA MET A 439 -18.86 -11.19 45.65
C MET A 439 -19.23 -12.51 46.33
N GLU A 440 -19.44 -13.57 45.55
CA GLU A 440 -19.81 -14.91 46.04
C GLU A 440 -18.67 -15.60 46.82
N GLU A 441 -17.41 -15.33 46.47
CA GLU A 441 -16.22 -15.68 47.28
C GLU A 441 -16.13 -14.92 48.62
N GLY A 442 -17.03 -13.96 48.89
CA GLY A 442 -17.07 -13.17 50.11
C GLY A 442 -16.29 -11.84 50.05
N TYR A 443 -15.73 -11.48 48.89
CA TYR A 443 -14.96 -10.24 48.70
C TYR A 443 -15.81 -9.04 48.22
N GLY A 444 -17.13 -9.06 48.46
CA GLY A 444 -18.06 -8.01 48.02
C GLY A 444 -17.70 -6.58 48.48
N GLU A 445 -17.00 -6.43 49.62
CA GLU A 445 -16.52 -5.11 50.10
C GLU A 445 -15.11 -4.73 49.60
N ALA A 446 -14.48 -5.52 48.73
CA ALA A 446 -13.21 -5.13 48.10
C ALA A 446 -13.42 -3.90 47.19
N VAL A 447 -12.59 -2.87 47.37
CA VAL A 447 -12.77 -1.55 46.75
C VAL A 447 -11.89 -1.32 45.52
N GLN A 448 -12.52 -0.87 44.44
CA GLN A 448 -11.87 -0.31 43.25
C GLN A 448 -11.39 1.14 43.54
N PHE A 449 -10.34 1.56 42.81
CA PHE A 449 -9.69 2.87 42.91
C PHE A 449 -9.00 3.15 44.26
N ASP A 450 -8.63 2.10 45.02
CA ASP A 450 -7.85 2.30 46.23
C ASP A 450 -6.46 2.91 45.91
N GLY A 451 -6.02 3.85 46.74
CA GLY A 451 -4.86 4.70 46.49
C GLY A 451 -5.09 5.93 45.60
N LEU A 452 -6.12 5.96 44.74
CA LEU A 452 -6.38 7.11 43.86
C LEU A 452 -7.10 8.25 44.59
N LYS A 453 -6.35 9.30 44.94
CA LYS A 453 -6.85 10.47 45.70
C LYS A 453 -8.00 11.25 45.04
N HIS A 454 -8.26 11.04 43.75
CA HIS A 454 -9.17 11.85 42.94
C HIS A 454 -10.36 11.08 42.31
N LYS A 455 -10.54 9.79 42.66
CA LYS A 455 -11.76 9.02 42.35
C LYS A 455 -12.45 8.61 43.66
N ALA A 456 -13.78 8.50 43.65
CA ALA A 456 -14.50 7.88 44.74
C ALA A 456 -14.28 6.36 44.71
N LYS A 457 -13.86 5.77 45.85
CA LYS A 457 -13.78 4.31 46.00
C LYS A 457 -15.16 3.69 45.85
N ARG A 458 -15.26 2.55 45.17
CA ARG A 458 -16.50 1.75 45.07
C ARG A 458 -16.20 0.29 45.37
N SER A 459 -17.00 -0.34 46.23
CA SER A 459 -16.89 -1.77 46.48
C SER A 459 -17.56 -2.59 45.37
N ILE A 460 -17.18 -3.86 45.23
CA ILE A 460 -17.84 -4.80 44.31
C ILE A 460 -19.37 -4.79 44.52
N ASN A 461 -19.83 -4.83 45.77
CA ASN A 461 -21.24 -4.72 46.14
C ASN A 461 -21.90 -3.45 45.59
N SER A 462 -21.25 -2.28 45.71
CA SER A 462 -21.82 -1.02 45.20
C SER A 462 -21.71 -0.85 43.69
N ILE A 463 -20.85 -1.62 43.00
CA ILE A 463 -20.79 -1.72 41.54
C ILE A 463 -21.91 -2.64 41.02
N LEU A 464 -22.09 -3.81 41.62
CA LEU A 464 -23.13 -4.78 41.22
C LEU A 464 -24.56 -4.31 41.55
N ALA A 465 -24.74 -3.48 42.58
CA ALA A 465 -26.03 -2.88 42.89
C ALA A 465 -26.45 -1.75 41.92
N ASP A 466 -25.52 -1.20 41.12
CA ASP A 466 -25.76 -0.02 40.29
C ASP A 466 -26.62 -0.38 39.05
N GLU A 467 -27.89 0.02 39.10
CA GLU A 467 -28.87 -0.22 38.02
C GLU A 467 -28.47 0.48 36.72
N HIS A 468 -27.89 1.67 36.82
CA HIS A 468 -27.47 2.46 35.65
C HIS A 468 -26.23 1.85 35.01
N LEU A 469 -25.19 1.56 35.80
CA LEU A 469 -23.95 0.95 35.29
C LEU A 469 -24.21 -0.42 34.67
N ARG A 470 -25.10 -1.25 35.25
CA ARG A 470 -25.49 -2.55 34.67
C ARG A 470 -26.26 -2.39 33.35
N ARG A 471 -27.21 -1.44 33.27
CA ARG A 471 -27.95 -1.12 32.04
C ARG A 471 -27.00 -0.65 30.94
N ASP A 472 -26.08 0.25 31.28
CA ASP A 472 -25.12 0.86 30.36
C ASP A 472 -24.12 -0.19 29.86
N SER A 473 -23.60 -1.03 30.76
CA SER A 473 -22.79 -2.22 30.42
C SER A 473 -23.54 -3.18 29.49
N THR A 474 -24.84 -3.39 29.70
CA THR A 474 -25.69 -4.25 28.85
C THR A 474 -25.95 -3.63 27.47
N HIS A 475 -25.88 -2.31 27.34
CA HIS A 475 -25.90 -1.64 26.03
C HIS A 475 -24.56 -1.76 25.32
N VAL A 476 -23.46 -1.43 26.00
CA VAL A 476 -22.10 -1.47 25.45
C VAL A 476 -21.71 -2.88 25.02
N GLN A 477 -22.00 -3.92 25.82
CA GLN A 477 -21.73 -5.30 25.43
C GLN A 477 -22.40 -5.64 24.10
N LYS A 478 -23.63 -5.19 23.82
CA LYS A 478 -24.31 -5.43 22.53
C LYS A 478 -23.64 -4.72 21.35
N CYS A 479 -23.05 -3.54 21.58
CA CYS A 479 -22.25 -2.85 20.57
C CYS A 479 -20.96 -3.63 20.25
N ILE A 480 -20.33 -4.23 21.27
CA ILE A 480 -19.13 -5.06 21.10
C ILE A 480 -19.49 -6.42 20.49
N ASP A 481 -20.59 -7.06 20.89
CA ASP A 481 -21.11 -8.31 20.32
C ASP A 481 -21.40 -8.15 18.81
N TRP A 482 -21.96 -7.01 18.40
CA TRP A 482 -22.17 -6.69 16.99
C TRP A 482 -20.84 -6.64 16.22
N ASN A 483 -19.81 -6.01 16.81
CA ASN A 483 -18.47 -6.00 16.24
C ASN A 483 -17.82 -7.41 16.24
N ARG A 484 -18.04 -8.23 17.29
CA ARG A 484 -17.59 -9.63 17.36
C ARG A 484 -18.07 -10.42 16.15
N GLU A 485 -19.36 -10.32 15.80
CA GLU A 485 -19.92 -11.00 14.62
C GLU A 485 -19.44 -10.43 13.28
N VAL A 486 -19.11 -9.13 13.21
CA VAL A 486 -18.43 -8.56 12.04
C VAL A 486 -17.02 -9.11 11.91
N LEU A 487 -16.21 -9.07 12.98
CA LEU A 487 -14.83 -9.55 12.99
C LEU A 487 -14.73 -11.04 12.68
N LYS A 488 -15.60 -11.88 13.30
CA LYS A 488 -15.69 -13.31 13.00
C LYS A 488 -15.96 -13.60 11.52
N ARG A 489 -16.92 -12.88 10.93
CA ARG A 489 -17.27 -13.02 9.51
C ARG A 489 -16.18 -12.50 8.57
N GLU A 490 -15.66 -11.31 8.82
CA GLU A 490 -14.76 -10.58 7.92
C GLU A 490 -13.29 -11.00 8.02
N LEU A 491 -12.89 -11.61 9.15
CA LEU A 491 -11.52 -12.08 9.41
C LEU A 491 -11.42 -13.62 9.58
N GLY A 492 -12.54 -14.35 9.46
CA GLY A 492 -12.54 -15.82 9.59
C GLY A 492 -12.15 -16.29 10.99
N LEU A 493 -12.80 -15.72 12.03
CA LEU A 493 -12.53 -16.06 13.43
C LEU A 493 -13.59 -16.99 14.02
N SER A 494 -13.12 -17.86 14.90
CA SER A 494 -13.87 -18.72 15.81
C SER A 494 -13.80 -18.15 17.23
N GLU A 495 -14.66 -18.59 18.16
CA GLU A 495 -14.57 -18.16 19.57
C GLU A 495 -13.21 -18.49 20.21
N SER A 496 -12.55 -19.58 19.79
CA SER A 496 -11.20 -19.93 20.25
C SER A 496 -10.10 -18.96 19.80
N ASP A 497 -10.38 -18.08 18.85
CA ASP A 497 -9.47 -17.02 18.39
C ASP A 497 -9.64 -15.71 19.18
N ILE A 498 -10.64 -15.62 20.07
CA ILE A 498 -11.05 -14.41 20.79
C ILE A 498 -10.79 -14.59 22.30
N VAL A 499 -10.36 -13.52 22.97
CA VAL A 499 -10.20 -13.45 24.42
C VAL A 499 -10.93 -12.21 24.95
N ASP A 500 -11.94 -12.44 25.78
CA ASP A 500 -12.73 -11.38 26.41
C ASP A 500 -12.00 -10.81 27.65
N ILE A 501 -11.60 -9.54 27.55
CA ILE A 501 -10.89 -8.79 28.58
C ILE A 501 -11.91 -8.06 29.46
N PRO A 502 -11.92 -8.25 30.79
CA PRO A 502 -12.94 -7.67 31.67
C PRO A 502 -12.78 -6.14 31.75
N GLN A 503 -13.73 -5.41 31.18
CA GLN A 503 -13.68 -3.95 31.01
C GLN A 503 -15.06 -3.31 31.25
N LEU A 504 -15.14 -2.14 31.90
CA LEU A 504 -16.41 -1.45 32.17
C LEU A 504 -16.46 -0.04 31.57
N PHE A 505 -17.67 0.36 31.19
CA PHE A 505 -18.00 1.67 30.62
C PHE A 505 -19.26 2.24 31.29
N TYR A 506 -19.44 3.56 31.24
CA TYR A 506 -20.69 4.24 31.60
C TYR A 506 -21.18 5.12 30.46
N LEU A 507 -22.49 5.37 30.35
CA LEU A 507 -23.02 6.27 29.32
C LEU A 507 -23.10 7.73 29.79
N LYS A 508 -22.74 8.64 28.90
CA LYS A 508 -22.78 10.09 29.07
C LYS A 508 -23.62 10.69 27.96
N GLY A 509 -24.93 10.73 28.19
CA GLY A 509 -25.90 10.97 27.11
C GLY A 509 -26.05 9.70 26.26
N ALA A 510 -25.60 9.74 25.01
CA ALA A 510 -25.71 8.64 24.06
C ALA A 510 -24.40 7.85 23.83
N TYR A 511 -23.27 8.30 24.38
CA TYR A 511 -21.94 7.72 24.14
C TYR A 511 -21.32 7.13 25.41
N ALA A 512 -20.49 6.11 25.25
CA ALA A 512 -19.77 5.43 26.32
C ALA A 512 -18.41 6.07 26.63
N GLU A 513 -18.06 6.14 27.91
CA GLU A 513 -16.71 6.46 28.40
C GLU A 513 -16.22 5.33 29.31
N ALA A 514 -14.92 5.02 29.28
CA ALA A 514 -14.31 3.98 30.11
C ALA A 514 -14.45 4.30 31.61
N PHE A 515 -14.92 3.33 32.39
CA PHE A 515 -15.15 3.50 33.84
C PHE A 515 -13.84 3.46 34.63
N PHE A 516 -12.91 2.62 34.16
CA PHE A 516 -11.52 2.46 34.61
C PHE A 516 -10.61 2.27 33.38
N PRO A 517 -9.27 2.47 33.50
CA PRO A 517 -8.35 2.45 32.36
C PRO A 517 -8.50 1.22 31.47
N ASP A 518 -8.71 1.44 30.17
CA ASP A 518 -9.12 0.38 29.25
C ASP A 518 -8.02 -0.63 28.91
N MET A 519 -8.08 -1.80 29.53
CA MET A 519 -7.05 -2.82 29.39
C MET A 519 -6.88 -3.38 27.97
N VAL A 520 -7.78 -3.09 27.02
CA VAL A 520 -7.61 -3.49 25.62
C VAL A 520 -6.77 -2.47 24.83
N ASN A 521 -6.75 -1.21 25.26
CA ASN A 521 -5.96 -0.11 24.69
C ASN A 521 -4.47 -0.22 25.11
N MET A 522 -3.86 -1.38 24.87
CA MET A 522 -2.51 -1.77 25.29
C MET A 522 -1.48 -1.66 24.17
N VAL A 523 -0.22 -1.40 24.52
CA VAL A 523 0.90 -1.42 23.55
C VAL A 523 1.52 -2.83 23.47
N VAL A 524 1.48 -3.41 22.27
CA VAL A 524 1.89 -4.80 22.01
C VAL A 524 3.32 -4.85 21.44
N LEU A 525 4.32 -5.15 22.28
CA LEU A 525 5.71 -5.29 21.86
C LEU A 525 6.11 -6.77 21.73
N GLY A 526 5.55 -7.43 20.71
CA GLY A 526 5.69 -8.86 20.52
C GLY A 526 5.05 -9.63 21.67
N LYS A 527 5.86 -10.29 22.50
CA LYS A 527 5.36 -11.03 23.67
C LYS A 527 5.18 -10.19 24.94
N TYR A 528 5.62 -8.93 24.95
CA TYR A 528 5.49 -8.04 26.11
C TYR A 528 4.33 -7.06 25.89
N LEU A 529 3.44 -6.96 26.87
CA LEU A 529 2.24 -6.13 26.79
C LEU A 529 2.32 -5.00 27.83
N GLY A 530 2.33 -3.75 27.37
CA GLY A 530 2.14 -2.58 28.23
C GLY A 530 0.65 -2.29 28.35
N ILE A 531 0.05 -2.70 29.45
CA ILE A 531 -1.41 -2.68 29.65
C ILE A 531 -1.78 -1.52 30.59
N PRO A 532 -2.80 -0.70 30.27
CA PRO A 532 -3.35 0.30 31.19
C PRO A 532 -3.70 -0.32 32.55
N LYS A 533 -3.34 0.33 33.65
CA LYS A 533 -3.56 -0.24 34.98
C LYS A 533 -5.01 -0.02 35.43
N PRO A 534 -5.84 -1.05 35.67
CA PRO A 534 -7.28 -0.88 35.86
C PRO A 534 -7.70 -0.40 37.27
N PHE A 535 -6.76 -0.33 38.22
CA PHE A 535 -7.01 -0.02 39.65
C PHE A 535 -8.17 -0.79 40.29
N GLY A 536 -8.41 -2.03 39.81
CA GLY A 536 -9.51 -2.89 40.21
C GLY A 536 -9.51 -3.29 41.69
N PRO A 537 -10.60 -3.91 42.19
CA PRO A 537 -10.73 -4.35 43.57
C PRO A 537 -9.53 -5.18 44.07
N ILE A 538 -8.98 -4.77 45.21
CA ILE A 538 -7.82 -5.42 45.83
C ILE A 538 -8.29 -6.58 46.70
N ILE A 539 -7.89 -7.80 46.34
CA ILE A 539 -8.20 -9.05 47.02
C ILE A 539 -6.88 -9.73 47.40
N ASN A 540 -6.70 -10.07 48.68
CA ASN A 540 -5.49 -10.70 49.21
C ASN A 540 -4.19 -9.98 48.79
N GLY A 541 -4.23 -8.64 48.71
CA GLY A 541 -3.09 -7.79 48.33
C GLY A 541 -2.83 -7.64 46.83
N ARG A 542 -3.67 -8.19 45.94
CA ARG A 542 -3.51 -8.09 44.47
C ARG A 542 -4.79 -7.60 43.80
N CYS A 543 -4.66 -6.92 42.66
CA CYS A 543 -5.79 -6.45 41.87
C CYS A 543 -6.45 -7.62 41.12
N CYS A 544 -7.74 -7.88 41.36
CA CYS A 544 -8.43 -9.02 40.74
C CYS A 544 -8.58 -8.92 39.21
N LEU A 545 -8.63 -7.70 38.64
CA LEU A 545 -8.64 -7.47 37.20
C LEU A 545 -7.28 -7.79 36.57
N GLU A 546 -6.18 -7.32 37.18
CA GLU A 546 -4.82 -7.64 36.73
C GLU A 546 -4.58 -9.16 36.74
N GLU A 547 -4.97 -9.85 37.81
CA GLU A 547 -4.86 -11.31 37.93
C GLU A 547 -5.73 -12.06 36.91
N LYS A 548 -6.95 -11.58 36.61
CA LYS A 548 -7.81 -12.18 35.57
C LYS A 548 -7.15 -12.05 34.20
N VAL A 549 -6.63 -10.87 33.84
CA VAL A 549 -5.95 -10.66 32.56
C VAL A 549 -4.67 -11.49 32.45
N ARG A 550 -3.88 -11.63 33.53
CA ARG A 550 -2.75 -12.58 33.58
C ARG A 550 -3.20 -14.01 33.29
N SER A 551 -4.27 -14.48 33.95
CA SER A 551 -4.79 -15.85 33.77
C SER A 551 -5.29 -16.14 32.36
N LEU A 552 -5.63 -15.11 31.57
CA LEU A 552 -6.08 -15.23 30.18
C LEU A 552 -4.90 -15.18 29.19
N LEU A 553 -3.88 -14.35 29.44
CA LEU A 553 -2.84 -14.03 28.46
C LEU A 553 -1.48 -14.70 28.72
N GLU A 554 -1.07 -14.87 29.99
CA GLU A 554 0.21 -15.51 30.32
C GLU A 554 0.31 -16.98 29.85
N PRO A 555 -0.78 -17.80 29.85
CA PRO A 555 -0.76 -19.13 29.23
C PRO A 555 -0.49 -19.15 27.72
N LEU A 556 -0.65 -18.01 27.02
CA LEU A 556 -0.31 -17.87 25.59
C LEU A 556 1.17 -17.54 25.36
N GLY A 557 1.97 -17.41 26.44
CA GLY A 557 3.38 -17.00 26.40
C GLY A 557 3.60 -15.49 26.44
N LEU A 558 2.56 -14.72 26.75
CA LEU A 558 2.58 -13.25 26.85
C LEU A 558 2.97 -12.79 28.26
N TYR A 559 3.51 -11.58 28.37
CA TYR A 559 4.03 -11.01 29.62
C TYR A 559 3.29 -9.70 29.91
N CYS A 560 2.29 -9.75 30.80
CA CYS A 560 1.48 -8.60 31.19
C CYS A 560 2.25 -7.64 32.11
N ILE A 561 2.45 -6.41 31.68
CA ILE A 561 3.08 -5.34 32.46
C ILE A 561 2.07 -4.20 32.58
N PHE A 562 1.43 -4.09 33.75
CA PHE A 562 0.45 -3.03 34.02
C PHE A 562 1.18 -1.74 34.39
N ILE A 563 0.82 -0.64 33.73
CA ILE A 563 1.53 0.65 33.79
C ILE A 563 0.52 1.74 34.16
N ASP A 564 0.95 2.68 35.01
CA ASP A 564 0.09 3.76 35.51
C ASP A 564 0.10 4.95 34.54
N ASP A 565 -1.01 5.11 33.85
CA ASP A 565 -1.32 6.16 32.89
C ASP A 565 -2.48 7.06 33.37
N PHE A 566 -2.98 6.86 34.59
CA PHE A 566 -4.32 7.27 35.00
C PHE A 566 -4.54 8.79 34.96
N LEU A 567 -3.60 9.58 35.49
CA LEU A 567 -3.72 11.04 35.55
C LEU A 567 -3.34 11.71 34.22
N SER A 568 -2.38 11.15 33.48
CA SER A 568 -1.84 11.77 32.29
C SER A 568 -2.50 11.32 30.99
N TYR A 569 -3.27 10.23 30.99
CA TYR A 569 -3.98 9.71 29.82
C TYR A 569 -5.46 9.42 30.15
N HIS A 570 -5.78 8.45 31.02
CA HIS A 570 -7.17 7.99 31.26
C HIS A 570 -8.16 9.12 31.57
N GLN A 571 -7.78 10.06 32.46
CA GLN A 571 -8.62 11.22 32.81
C GLN A 571 -8.97 12.15 31.63
N LEU A 572 -8.33 11.97 30.47
CA LEU A 572 -8.50 12.72 29.24
C LEU A 572 -9.12 11.88 28.10
N LEU A 573 -9.70 10.71 28.45
CA LEU A 573 -10.42 9.77 27.57
C LEU A 573 -9.54 9.06 26.53
N GLY A 574 -8.43 8.46 26.97
CA GLY A 574 -7.60 7.56 26.16
C GLY A 574 -6.48 6.98 27.02
N GLU A 575 -5.86 5.87 26.59
CA GLU A 575 -4.94 5.09 27.44
C GLU A 575 -3.56 4.93 26.75
N ILE A 576 -2.79 3.91 27.14
CA ILE A 576 -1.44 3.61 26.63
C ILE A 576 -1.36 3.53 25.10
N HIS A 577 -2.28 2.83 24.41
CA HIS A 577 -2.20 2.70 22.95
C HIS A 577 -2.42 4.05 22.28
N CYS A 578 -3.46 4.81 22.63
CA CYS A 578 -3.65 6.17 22.12
C CYS A 578 -2.44 7.10 22.41
N GLY A 579 -1.79 6.89 23.57
CA GLY A 579 -0.63 7.65 24.05
C GLY A 579 0.74 7.23 23.51
N THR A 580 0.82 6.17 22.70
CA THR A 580 2.06 5.65 22.10
C THR A 580 1.87 5.31 20.62
N ASN A 581 2.91 4.93 19.88
CA ASN A 581 2.79 4.47 18.49
C ASN A 581 3.99 3.56 18.16
N VAL A 582 3.82 2.50 17.36
CA VAL A 582 4.86 1.47 17.17
C VAL A 582 5.19 1.26 15.68
N ARG A 583 6.37 1.70 15.24
CA ARG A 583 6.89 1.28 13.93
C ARG A 583 7.34 -0.18 14.01
N ARG A 584 6.74 -1.04 13.18
CA ARG A 584 7.02 -2.49 13.14
C ARG A 584 7.81 -2.87 11.89
N LYS A 585 8.26 -4.12 11.84
CA LYS A 585 8.89 -4.69 10.64
C LYS A 585 7.82 -4.94 9.55
N PRO A 586 8.12 -4.64 8.27
CA PRO A 586 7.30 -5.08 7.13
C PRO A 586 7.01 -6.59 7.10
N PHE A 587 5.96 -6.99 6.39
CA PHE A 587 5.68 -8.40 6.15
C PHE A 587 6.76 -9.05 5.27
N SER A 588 7.00 -10.36 5.47
CA SER A 588 7.83 -11.16 4.56
C SER A 588 7.11 -11.54 3.26
N PHE A 589 5.78 -11.48 3.25
CA PHE A 589 4.97 -11.68 2.06
C PHE A 589 5.04 -10.44 1.15
N ARG A 590 5.32 -10.64 -0.14
CA ARG A 590 5.41 -9.56 -1.13
C ARG A 590 4.03 -9.21 -1.66
N TRP A 591 3.62 -7.95 -1.56
CA TRP A 591 2.24 -7.52 -1.89
C TRP A 591 1.84 -7.80 -3.35
N TRP A 592 2.78 -7.82 -4.29
CA TRP A 592 2.51 -8.16 -5.70
C TRP A 592 2.19 -9.64 -5.94
N ASN A 593 2.37 -10.50 -4.93
CA ASN A 593 1.90 -11.89 -4.94
C ASN A 593 0.45 -12.02 -4.41
N SER A 594 -0.16 -10.95 -3.89
CA SER A 594 -1.58 -10.95 -3.50
C SER A 594 -2.49 -11.03 -4.73
N VAL A 595 -3.65 -11.67 -4.57
CA VAL A 595 -4.76 -11.60 -5.52
C VAL A 595 -5.91 -10.85 -4.81
N PRO A 596 -6.04 -9.51 -5.01
CA PRO A 596 -6.85 -8.65 -4.13
C PRO A 596 -8.36 -8.84 -4.17
#